data_AF-A0A2X1PVR5-F1
#
_entry.id   AF-A0A2X1PVR5-F1
#
_cell.length_a   1.000
_cell.length_b   1.000
_cell.length_c   1.000
_cell.angle_alpha   90.00
_cell.angle_beta   90.00
_cell.angle_gamma   90.00
#
_symmetry.space_group_name_H-M   'P 1'
#
loop_
_entity.id
_entity.type
_entity.pdbx_description
1 polymer ?
#
loop_
_entity_poly.entity_id
_entity_poly.type
_entity_poly.pdbx_seq_one_letter_code
_entity_poly.pdbx_strand_id
1 'polypeptide(L)'
;MRNLCFLLTLVATLLLPGRLIAAALPQDEKLITGQLDNGLRYMIYPHAHPKDQVNLWLQIHTGSLQEEDNERGVAHFVEHMMFNGTKNMAG
;
A
#
# COMPACT_ATOMS: atom_id res chain seq x y z
N MET A 1 42.63 26.34 29.49
CA MET A 1 42.31 24.89 29.46
C MET A 1 40.81 24.61 29.55
N ARG A 2 40.07 25.21 30.51
CA ARG A 2 38.60 25.02 30.64
C ARG A 2 37.79 25.37 29.38
N ASN A 3 38.10 26.50 28.73
CA ASN A 3 37.37 26.95 27.53
C ASN A 3 37.65 26.10 26.28
N LEU A 4 38.81 25.43 26.23
CA LEU A 4 39.18 24.56 25.11
C LEU A 4 38.41 23.23 25.18
N CYS A 5 38.24 22.67 26.38
CA CYS A 5 37.40 21.48 26.57
C CYS A 5 35.92 21.76 26.25
N PHE A 6 35.40 22.95 26.59
CA PHE A 6 34.04 23.36 26.25
C PHE A 6 33.82 23.53 24.74
N LEU A 7 34.82 24.03 24.02
CA LEU A 7 34.74 24.20 22.56
C LEU A 7 34.81 22.85 21.83
N LEU A 8 35.64 21.92 22.33
CA LEU A 8 35.76 20.57 21.81
C LEU A 8 34.48 19.74 22.02
N THR A 9 33.80 19.89 23.16
CA THR A 9 32.52 19.20 23.41
C THR A 9 31.37 19.77 22.58
N LEU A 10 31.35 21.09 22.32
CA LEU A 10 30.34 21.73 21.48
C LEU A 10 30.48 21.38 19.99
N VAL A 11 31.70 21.26 19.50
CA VAL A 11 31.96 20.84 18.11
C VAL A 11 31.64 19.35 17.92
N ALA A 12 31.90 18.51 18.93
CA ALA A 12 31.56 17.09 18.89
C ALA A 12 30.05 16.84 18.83
N THR A 13 29.22 17.66 19.48
CA THR A 13 27.75 17.55 19.39
C THR A 13 27.19 18.07 18.07
N LEU A 14 27.81 19.07 17.44
CA LEU A 14 27.41 19.58 16.11
C LEU A 14 27.78 18.62 14.95
N LEU A 15 28.76 17.73 15.15
CA LEU A 15 29.22 16.76 14.15
C LEU A 15 28.46 15.43 14.17
N LEU A 16 27.50 15.22 15.08
CA LEU A 16 26.58 14.09 14.99
C LEU A 16 25.55 14.39 13.90
N PRO A 17 25.53 13.66 12.77
CA PRO A 17 24.40 13.72 11.85
C PRO A 17 23.21 13.05 12.54
N GLY A 18 22.49 13.81 13.37
CA GLY A 18 21.17 13.46 13.84
C GLY A 18 20.23 13.44 12.63
N ARG A 19 20.28 12.37 11.85
CA ARG A 19 19.25 12.11 10.84
C ARG A 19 17.96 11.82 11.60
N LEU A 20 17.16 12.86 11.82
CA LEU A 20 15.73 12.70 12.10
C LEU A 20 15.09 12.12 10.84
N ILE A 21 15.24 10.81 10.62
CA ILE A 21 14.39 10.08 9.70
C ILE A 21 13.07 9.92 10.44
N ALA A 22 12.03 10.61 9.97
CA ALA A 22 10.69 10.39 10.48
C ALA A 22 10.37 8.89 10.38
N ALA A 23 10.03 8.28 11.51
CA ALA A 23 9.63 6.88 11.53
C ALA A 23 8.39 6.69 10.65
N ALA A 24 8.34 5.60 9.90
CA ALA A 24 7.14 5.25 9.15
C ALA A 24 5.95 5.13 10.12
N LEU A 25 4.80 5.66 9.71
CA LEU A 25 3.59 5.50 10.50
C LEU A 25 3.24 4.01 10.57
N PRO A 26 2.94 3.47 11.76
CA PRO A 26 2.50 2.10 11.88
C PRO A 26 1.12 1.94 11.22
N GLN A 27 0.86 0.74 10.73
CA GLN A 27 -0.46 0.34 10.29
C GLN A 27 -1.37 0.06 11.50
N ASP A 28 -2.69 0.11 11.32
CA ASP A 28 -3.66 -0.35 12.32
C ASP A 28 -3.40 -1.83 12.68
N GLU A 29 -3.31 -2.12 13.97
CA GLU A 29 -3.04 -3.46 14.51
C GLU A 29 -4.11 -4.49 14.14
N LYS A 30 -5.34 -4.05 13.85
CA LYS A 30 -6.43 -4.93 13.42
C LYS A 30 -6.33 -5.33 11.95
N LEU A 31 -5.56 -4.59 11.14
CA LEU A 31 -5.43 -4.85 9.72
C LEU A 31 -4.42 -5.98 9.48
N ILE A 32 -4.93 -7.12 9.03
CA ILE A 32 -4.12 -8.28 8.65
C ILE A 32 -3.76 -8.14 7.18
N THR A 33 -2.47 -8.23 6.86
CA THR A 33 -1.97 -8.19 5.47
C THR A 33 -1.05 -9.37 5.20
N GLY A 34 -0.96 -9.76 3.94
CA GLY A 34 -0.03 -10.81 3.53
C GLY A 34 0.00 -10.98 2.01
N GLN A 35 0.76 -11.97 1.59
CA GLN A 35 0.91 -12.34 0.19
C GLN A 35 0.91 -13.86 0.08
N LEU A 36 0.16 -14.40 -0.87
CA LEU A 36 0.16 -15.82 -1.21
C LEU A 36 1.39 -16.17 -2.04
N ASP A 37 1.73 -17.46 -2.13
CA ASP A 37 2.88 -17.95 -2.91
C ASP A 37 2.83 -17.56 -4.40
N ASN A 38 1.63 -17.36 -4.95
CA ASN A 38 1.42 -16.91 -6.33
C ASN A 38 1.55 -15.38 -6.52
N GLY A 39 1.87 -14.63 -5.46
CA GLY A 39 2.06 -13.18 -5.49
C GLY A 39 0.81 -12.35 -5.20
N LEU A 40 -0.38 -12.95 -5.07
CA LEU A 40 -1.59 -12.22 -4.71
C LEU A 40 -1.50 -11.67 -3.28
N ARG A 41 -1.66 -10.36 -3.14
CA ARG A 41 -1.72 -9.69 -1.84
C ARG A 41 -3.15 -9.64 -1.31
N TYR A 42 -3.31 -9.71 0.00
CA TYR A 42 -4.60 -9.59 0.66
C TYR A 42 -4.55 -8.64 1.85
N MET A 43 -5.70 -8.06 2.15
CA MET A 43 -5.95 -7.17 3.28
C MET A 43 -7.26 -7.61 3.94
N ILE A 44 -7.25 -7.88 5.24
CA ILE A 44 -8.42 -8.31 6.02
C ILE A 44 -8.56 -7.37 7.21
N TYR A 45 -9.73 -6.73 7.31
CA TYR A 45 -10.02 -5.78 8.38
C TYR A 45 -11.34 -6.15 9.08
N PRO A 46 -11.33 -6.44 10.40
CA PRO A 46 -12.54 -6.80 11.12
C PRO A 46 -13.42 -5.58 11.36
N HIS A 47 -14.68 -5.67 10.93
CA HIS A 47 -15.69 -4.66 11.19
C HIS A 47 -17.06 -5.33 11.39
N ALA A 48 -17.81 -4.90 12.41
CA ALA A 48 -19.07 -5.54 12.83
C ALA A 48 -20.29 -4.63 12.66
N HIS A 49 -20.17 -3.54 11.89
CA HIS A 49 -21.27 -2.62 11.63
C HIS A 49 -21.41 -2.35 10.12
N PRO A 50 -22.48 -2.82 9.46
CA PRO A 50 -23.55 -3.68 9.98
C PRO A 50 -23.06 -5.08 10.41
N LYS A 51 -23.80 -5.71 11.34
CA LYS A 51 -23.50 -7.08 11.77
C LYS A 51 -23.73 -8.06 10.62
N ASP A 52 -23.00 -9.18 10.64
CA ASP A 52 -23.15 -10.31 9.73
C ASP A 52 -23.00 -9.96 8.24
N GLN A 53 -22.20 -8.94 7.95
CA GLN A 53 -21.95 -8.43 6.59
C GLN A 53 -20.45 -8.36 6.31
N VAL A 54 -20.06 -8.53 5.04
CA VAL A 54 -18.67 -8.45 4.58
C VAL A 54 -18.59 -7.75 3.23
N ASN A 55 -17.53 -6.95 3.03
CA ASN A 55 -17.16 -6.44 1.72
C ASN A 55 -16.01 -7.29 1.16
N LEU A 56 -16.18 -7.82 -0.05
CA LEU A 56 -15.16 -8.57 -0.78
C LEU A 56 -14.79 -7.81 -2.04
N TRP A 57 -13.57 -7.28 -2.10
CA TRP A 57 -13.08 -6.50 -3.23
C TRP A 57 -11.86 -7.17 -3.87
N LEU A 58 -11.85 -7.26 -5.20
CA LEU A 58 -10.68 -7.63 -5.98
C LEU A 58 -10.14 -6.37 -6.68
N GLN A 59 -9.00 -5.87 -6.20
CA GLN A 59 -8.36 -4.69 -6.78
C GLN A 59 -7.31 -5.10 -7.82
N ILE A 60 -7.47 -4.63 -9.06
CA ILE A 60 -6.46 -4.77 -10.10
C ILE A 60 -5.65 -3.48 -10.17
N HIS A 61 -4.33 -3.57 -9.97
CA HIS A 61 -3.42 -2.43 -9.98
C HIS A 61 -3.04 -2.01 -11.42
N THR A 62 -4.02 -1.97 -12.33
CA THR A 62 -3.88 -1.56 -13.73
C THR A 62 -5.19 -0.91 -14.16
N GLY A 63 -5.10 0.18 -14.91
CA GLY A 63 -6.26 0.94 -15.38
C GLY A 63 -5.91 1.70 -16.66
N SER A 64 -6.74 2.68 -17.04
CA SER A 64 -6.63 3.37 -18.33
C SER A 64 -5.30 4.07 -18.59
N LEU A 65 -4.56 4.46 -17.55
CA LEU A 65 -3.22 5.05 -17.70
C LEU A 65 -2.21 4.10 -18.35
N GLN A 66 -2.48 2.80 -18.32
CA GLN A 66 -1.61 1.75 -18.85
C GLN A 66 -2.08 1.25 -20.22
N GLU A 67 -3.12 1.87 -20.79
CA GLU A 67 -3.59 1.57 -22.15
C GLU A 67 -2.60 2.13 -23.18
N GLU A 68 -2.29 1.33 -24.20
CA GLU A 68 -1.61 1.82 -25.40
C GLU A 68 -2.55 2.72 -26.23
N ASP A 69 -2.00 3.46 -27.20
CA ASP A 69 -2.78 4.39 -28.03
C ASP A 69 -3.94 3.72 -28.78
N ASN A 70 -3.79 2.44 -29.14
CA ASN A 70 -4.80 1.62 -29.79
C ASN A 70 -5.72 0.86 -28.81
N GLU A 71 -5.58 1.06 -27.51
CA GLU A 71 -6.34 0.36 -26.44
C GLU A 71 -7.21 1.31 -25.61
N ARG A 72 -7.43 2.53 -26.08
CA ARG A 72 -8.21 3.54 -25.35
C ARG A 72 -9.61 3.04 -24.99
N GLY A 73 -9.89 2.94 -23.70
CA GLY A 73 -11.15 2.46 -23.12
C GLY A 73 -11.22 0.94 -22.94
N VAL A 74 -10.18 0.19 -23.32
CA VAL A 74 -10.17 -1.28 -23.20
C VAL A 74 -10.16 -1.72 -21.74
N ALA A 75 -9.47 -1.04 -20.82
CA ALA A 75 -9.47 -1.42 -19.41
C ALA A 75 -10.88 -1.40 -18.81
N HIS A 76 -11.68 -0.38 -19.14
CA HIS A 76 -13.08 -0.31 -18.73
C HIS A 76 -13.94 -1.34 -19.48
N PHE A 77 -13.71 -1.54 -20.78
CA PHE A 77 -14.43 -2.57 -21.53
C PHE A 77 -14.19 -3.97 -20.94
N VAL A 78 -12.95 -4.31 -20.57
CA VAL A 78 -12.60 -5.56 -19.89
C VAL A 78 -13.33 -5.71 -18.57
N GLU A 79 -13.48 -4.63 -17.79
CA GLU A 79 -14.27 -4.64 -16.56
C GLU A 79 -15.72 -5.03 -16.80
N HIS A 80 -16.39 -4.44 -17.81
CA HIS A 80 -17.74 -4.87 -18.22
C HIS A 80 -17.79 -6.35 -18.60
N MET A 81 -16.78 -6.83 -19.32
CA MET A 81 -16.75 -8.23 -19.77
C MET A 81 -16.65 -9.24 -18.63
N MET A 82 -16.24 -8.84 -17.42
CA MET A 82 -16.24 -9.73 -16.26
C MET A 82 -17.65 -10.21 -15.87
N PHE A 83 -18.68 -9.48 -16.30
CA PHE A 83 -20.09 -9.79 -16.04
C PHE A 83 -20.78 -10.49 -17.22
N ASN A 84 -20.09 -10.67 -18.35
CA ASN A 84 -20.63 -11.25 -19.58
C ASN A 84 -20.27 -12.74 -19.78
N GLY A 85 -19.74 -13.39 -18.75
CA GLY A 85 -19.50 -14.83 -18.74
C GLY A 85 -18.09 -15.22 -18.29
N THR A 86 -18.01 -16.39 -17.65
CA THR A 86 -16.78 -17.04 -17.21
C THR A 86 -16.78 -18.51 -17.64
N LYS A 87 -15.64 -19.20 -17.50
CA LYS A 87 -15.54 -20.64 -17.78
C LYS A 87 -16.60 -21.48 -17.04
N ASN A 88 -16.96 -21.09 -15.82
CA ASN A 88 -17.86 -21.85 -14.96
C ASN A 88 -19.30 -21.32 -14.95
N MET A 89 -19.53 -20.12 -15.50
CA MET A 89 -20.84 -19.46 -15.54
C MET A 89 -20.99 -18.75 -16.88
N ALA A 90 -21.78 -19.32 -17.79
CA ALA A 90 -22.08 -18.68 -19.07
C ALA A 90 -22.87 -17.37 -18.86
N GLY A 91 -22.63 -16.39 -19.74
CA GLY A 91 -23.37 -15.13 -19.80
C GLY A 91 -24.67 -15.23 -20.57
#